data_AF-A0A1I6MCX1-F1
#
_entry.id   AF-A0A1I6MCX1-F1
#
_cell.length_a   1.000
_cell.length_b   1.000
_cell.length_c   1.000
_cell.angle_alpha   90.00
_cell.angle_beta   90.00
_cell.angle_gamma   90.00
#
_symmetry.space_group_name_H-M   'P 1'
#
loop_
_entity.id
_entity.type
_entity.pdbx_description
1 polymer ?
#
loop_
_entity_poly.entity_id
_entity_poly.type
_entity_poly.pdbx_seq_one_letter_code
_entity_poly.pdbx_strand_id
1 'polypeptide(L)'
;MRVPGYVTAFTAIMAASAMPTSVSAGEIALTLKAQELTLVGEFAGYVDNVYVLITSTGTIYVPADLAICAGEGCIDPANPGQASG
;
A
#
# COMPACT_ATOMS: atom_id res chain seq x y z
N MET A 1 25.12 20.84 -18.24
CA MET A 1 25.07 21.27 -19.66
C MET A 1 26.07 20.47 -20.49
N ARG A 2 25.62 19.48 -21.27
CA ARG A 2 26.22 19.00 -22.53
C ARG A 2 25.35 17.86 -23.08
N VAL A 3 24.56 18.16 -24.11
CA VAL A 3 23.96 17.15 -24.99
C VAL A 3 24.88 17.04 -26.21
N PRO A 4 25.44 15.86 -26.54
CA PRO A 4 25.95 15.62 -27.87
C PRO A 4 24.93 14.78 -28.64
N GLY A 5 24.41 15.38 -29.71
CA GLY A 5 23.57 14.69 -30.67
C GLY A 5 24.34 13.61 -31.43
N TYR A 6 23.67 12.48 -31.64
CA TYR A 6 23.93 11.59 -32.75
C TYR A 6 22.60 10.94 -33.13
N VAL A 7 21.86 11.64 -33.99
CA VAL A 7 20.68 11.09 -34.67
C VAL A 7 21.21 10.24 -35.82
N THR A 8 21.18 8.93 -35.69
CA THR A 8 21.32 8.02 -36.83
C THR A 8 20.35 6.86 -36.62
N ALA A 9 19.39 6.80 -37.53
CA ALA A 9 18.28 5.87 -37.58
C ALA A 9 18.73 4.41 -37.44
N PHE A 10 18.10 3.64 -36.55
CA PHE A 10 17.78 2.22 -36.72
C PHE A 10 16.86 1.79 -35.55
N THR A 11 15.94 0.87 -35.85
CA THR A 11 14.96 0.19 -34.97
C THR A 11 13.74 0.99 -34.49
N ALA A 12 12.56 0.47 -34.85
CA ALA A 12 11.28 0.87 -34.30
C ALA A 12 11.31 0.72 -32.77
N ILE A 13 11.35 1.85 -32.07
CA ILE A 13 11.31 1.89 -30.61
C ILE A 13 9.86 1.56 -30.20
N MET A 14 9.60 0.28 -29.94
CA MET A 14 8.50 -0.12 -29.05
C MET A 14 8.90 0.32 -27.64
N ALA A 15 8.74 1.60 -27.32
CA ALA A 15 8.79 2.08 -25.95
C ALA A 15 7.49 1.61 -25.28
N ALA A 16 7.49 0.37 -24.77
CA ALA A 16 6.52 -0.03 -23.77
C ALA A 16 6.78 0.87 -22.56
N SER A 17 6.02 1.96 -22.45
CA SER A 17 5.96 2.77 -21.26
C SER A 17 5.40 1.89 -20.14
N ALA A 18 6.30 1.29 -19.37
CA ALA A 18 5.98 0.76 -18.05
C ALA A 18 5.54 1.97 -17.23
N MET A 19 4.22 2.15 -17.12
CA MET A 19 3.65 3.08 -16.17
C MET A 19 4.11 2.59 -14.80
N PRO A 20 4.76 3.43 -13.97
CA PRO A 20 5.01 3.04 -12.59
C PRO A 20 3.63 2.84 -11.98
N THR A 21 3.26 1.58 -11.73
CA THR A 21 2.15 1.26 -10.84
C THR A 21 2.56 1.81 -9.49
N SER A 22 2.08 3.01 -9.21
CA SER A 22 2.22 3.66 -7.92
C SER A 22 1.27 2.90 -7.01
N VAL A 23 1.66 1.69 -6.60
CA VAL A 23 1.10 1.08 -5.39
C VAL A 23 1.50 2.06 -4.30
N SER A 24 0.53 2.86 -3.85
CA SER A 24 0.70 3.63 -2.63
C SER A 24 0.96 2.61 -1.55
N ALA A 25 2.23 2.47 -1.16
CA ALA A 25 2.73 1.41 -0.28
C ALA A 25 2.17 1.45 1.15
N GLY A 26 1.06 2.18 1.37
CA GLY A 26 0.43 2.38 2.64
C GLY A 26 -1.05 2.02 2.68
N GLU A 27 -1.79 1.85 1.58
CA GLU A 27 -3.24 1.62 1.72
C GLU A 27 -3.57 0.18 2.17
N ILE A 28 -4.24 0.06 3.31
CA ILE A 28 -4.74 -1.22 3.85
C ILE A 28 -6.25 -1.18 4.05
N ALA A 29 -6.86 -2.36 3.96
CA ALA A 29 -8.26 -2.58 4.28
C ALA A 29 -8.37 -3.33 5.62
N LEU A 30 -9.02 -2.71 6.61
CA LEU A 30 -9.36 -3.34 7.87
C LEU A 30 -10.84 -3.68 7.93
N THR A 31 -11.17 -4.96 7.97
CA THR A 31 -12.54 -5.43 8.16
C THR A 31 -12.82 -5.72 9.63
N LEU A 32 -13.73 -4.98 10.25
CA LEU A 32 -14.17 -5.18 11.63
C LEU A 32 -15.06 -6.42 11.74
N LYS A 33 -14.64 -7.42 12.52
CA LYS A 33 -15.37 -8.69 12.72
C LYS A 33 -16.76 -8.50 13.32
N ALA A 34 -16.95 -7.45 14.12
CA ALA A 34 -18.20 -7.22 14.86
C ALA A 34 -19.32 -6.59 14.02
N GLN A 35 -18.98 -5.89 12.94
CA GLN A 35 -19.93 -5.03 12.22
C GLN A 35 -19.88 -5.21 10.70
N GLU A 36 -19.05 -6.13 10.16
CA GLU A 36 -18.80 -6.28 8.72
C GLU A 36 -18.44 -4.95 8.02
N LEU A 37 -17.82 -4.03 8.76
CA LEU A 37 -17.39 -2.75 8.24
C LEU A 37 -15.95 -2.86 7.76
N THR A 38 -15.71 -2.54 6.49
CA THR A 38 -14.35 -2.44 5.94
C THR A 38 -13.92 -0.98 5.89
N LEU A 39 -12.86 -0.66 6.63
CA LEU A 39 -12.18 0.62 6.63
C LEU A 39 -11.01 0.55 5.65
N VAL A 40 -10.96 1.48 4.70
CA VAL A 40 -9.82 1.60 3.78
C VAL A 40 -9.13 2.93 4.05
N GLY A 41 -7.82 2.90 4.19
CA GLY A 41 -7.04 4.11 4.44
C GLY A 41 -5.55 3.85 4.44
N GLU A 42 -4.78 4.93 4.63
CA GLU A 42 -3.33 4.87 4.68
C GLU A 42 -2.88 4.32 6.04
N PHE A 43 -2.07 3.28 5.99
CA PHE A 43 -1.47 2.61 7.13
C PHE A 43 -0.36 3.48 7.70
N ALA A 44 -0.61 4.04 8.88
CA ALA A 44 0.37 4.83 9.60
C ALA A 44 1.27 3.96 10.49
N GLY A 45 0.79 2.78 10.89
CA GLY A 45 1.57 1.82 11.66
C GLY A 45 0.73 0.91 12.56
N TYR A 46 1.43 0.01 13.26
CA TYR A 46 0.84 -0.94 14.20
C TYR A 46 1.63 -0.90 15.51
N VAL A 47 0.96 -0.62 16.62
CA VAL A 47 1.57 -0.45 17.95
C VAL A 47 0.60 -0.93 19.03
N ASP A 48 1.11 -1.59 20.07
CA ASP A 48 0.30 -2.09 21.21
C ASP A 48 -0.96 -2.87 20.79
N ASN A 49 -0.85 -3.68 19.73
CA ASN A 49 -1.94 -4.47 19.17
C ASN A 49 -3.09 -3.66 18.54
N VAL A 50 -2.78 -2.43 18.09
CA VAL A 50 -3.71 -1.49 17.46
C VAL A 50 -3.16 -1.05 16.11
N TYR A 51 -3.96 -1.18 15.06
CA TYR A 51 -3.71 -0.60 13.76
C TYR A 51 -4.05 0.89 13.76
N VAL A 52 -3.15 1.70 13.23
CA VAL A 52 -3.32 3.15 13.07
C VAL A 52 -3.52 3.45 11.58
N LEU A 53 -4.71 3.90 11.22
CA LEU A 53 -5.06 4.29 9.85
C LEU A 53 -5.24 5.79 9.78
N ILE A 54 -4.67 6.44 8.77
CA ILE A 54 -4.95 7.81 8.40
C ILE A 54 -5.97 7.77 7.26
N THR A 55 -7.14 8.32 7.53
CA THR A 55 -8.20 8.52 6.52
C THR A 55 -8.44 10.00 6.31
N SER A 56 -9.23 10.36 5.30
CA SER A 56 -9.63 11.74 5.06
C SER A 56 -10.43 12.37 6.22
N THR A 57 -11.00 11.56 7.11
CA THR A 57 -11.73 12.02 8.30
C THR A 57 -10.86 12.13 9.54
N GLY A 58 -9.62 11.64 9.49
CA GLY A 58 -8.64 11.71 10.57
C GLY A 58 -7.96 10.36 10.83
N THR A 59 -7.25 10.28 11.97
CA THR A 59 -6.58 9.04 12.39
C THR A 59 -7.56 8.13 13.13
N ILE A 60 -7.67 6.89 12.67
CA ILE A 60 -8.51 5.84 13.25
C ILE A 60 -7.62 4.80 13.90
N TYR A 61 -7.97 4.41 15.11
CA TYR A 61 -7.29 3.38 15.89
C TYR A 61 -8.18 2.15 15.97
N VAL A 62 -7.72 1.02 15.43
CA VAL A 62 -8.51 -0.21 15.35
C VAL A 62 -7.75 -1.34 16.06
N PRO A 63 -8.30 -1.93 17.14
CA PRO A 63 -7.71 -3.09 17.78
C PRO A 63 -7.62 -4.27 16.81
N ALA A 64 -6.46 -4.90 16.70
CA ALA A 64 -6.27 -5.99 15.74
C ALA A 64 -7.05 -7.27 16.10
N ASP A 65 -7.34 -7.51 17.38
CA ASP A 65 -8.20 -8.63 17.79
C ASP A 65 -9.59 -8.57 17.13
N LEU A 66 -10.08 -7.36 16.88
CA LEU A 66 -11.42 -7.09 16.36
C LEU A 66 -11.44 -6.83 14.85
N ALA A 67 -10.28 -6.77 14.20
CA ALA A 67 -10.16 -6.47 12.79
C ALA A 67 -9.40 -7.55 12.02
N ILE A 68 -9.69 -7.65 10.74
CA ILE A 68 -8.98 -8.48 9.79
C ILE A 68 -8.30 -7.53 8.82
N CYS A 69 -6.97 -7.58 8.76
CA CYS A 69 -6.20 -6.75 7.86
C CYS A 69 -6.01 -7.45 6.51
N ALA A 70 -6.32 -6.75 5.43
CA ALA A 70 -6.04 -7.14 4.05
C ALA A 70 -5.29 -6.04 3.31
N GLY A 71 -4.21 -6.39 2.60
CA GLY A 71 -3.37 -5.46 1.84
C GLY A 71 -1.88 -5.75 2.00
N GLU A 72 -1.06 -5.12 1.15
CA GLU A 72 0.41 -5.29 1.12
C GLU A 72 1.11 -4.83 2.41
N GLY A 73 0.49 -3.91 3.17
CA GLY A 73 1.02 -3.37 4.43
C GLY A 73 0.52 -4.07 5.71
N CYS A 74 -0.28 -5.14 5.58
CA CYS A 74 -0.88 -5.79 6.73
C CYS A 74 0.13 -6.62 7.51
N ILE A 75 0.29 -6.28 8.79
CA ILE A 75 1.11 -7.03 9.74
C ILE A 75 0.19 -7.99 10.49
N ASP A 76 0.16 -9.25 10.09
CA ASP A 76 -0.62 -10.25 10.81
C ASP A 76 0.05 -10.57 12.17
N PRO A 77 -0.62 -10.34 13.32
CA PRO A 77 -0.03 -10.64 14.62
C PRO A 77 0.10 -12.15 14.88
N ALA A 78 -0.64 -13.00 14.16
CA ALA A 78 -0.48 -14.45 14.21
C ALA A 78 0.62 -14.95 13.25
N ASN A 79 1.04 -14.14 12.27
CA ASN A 79 2.12 -14.43 11.35
C ASN A 79 2.98 -13.18 11.04
N PRO A 80 3.95 -12.85 11.92
CA PRO A 80 4.78 -11.64 11.82
C PRO A 80 5.80 -11.63 10.64
N GLY A 81 5.50 -12.27 9.51
CA GLY A 81 6.37 -12.37 8.34
C GLY A 81 5.68 -12.32 6.98
N GLN A 82 4.37 -12.01 6.88
CA GLN A 82 3.66 -11.90 5.61
C GLN A 82 3.35 -10.45 5.21
N ALA A 83 4.34 -9.74 4.70
CA ALA A 83 4.07 -8.67 3.73
C ALA A 83 3.82 -9.36 2.39
N SER A 84 2.56 -9.47 1.98
CA SER A 84 2.18 -10.14 0.73
C SER A 84 2.39 -9.18 -0.43
N GLY A 85 3.58 -9.23 -1.05
CA GLY A 85 3.86 -8.57 -2.33
C GLY A 85 3.23 -9.27 -3.53
#